data_AF-F0YRC9-F1
#
_entry.id   AF-F0YRC9-F1
#
_cell.length_a   1.000
_cell.length_b   1.000
_cell.length_c   1.000
_cell.angle_alpha   90.00
_cell.angle_beta   90.00
_cell.angle_gamma   90.00
#
_symmetry.space_group_name_H-M   'P 1'
#
loop_
_entity.id
_entity.type
_entity.pdbx_description
1 polymer ?
#
loop_
_entity_poly.entity_id
_entity_poly.type
_entity_poly.pdbx_seq_one_letter_code
_entity_poly.pdbx_strand_id
1 'polypeptide(L)'
;GCFTSPHLHGCRERVRVGATPVSAAALERHGRDALARADAARAEAWGCVFFDRLLAAALLHFGAEGCGVLVLEAGIGGLYDSTNFFGAEDLELAVITSISLDHTTMLGSTLAEIAGHKAGVMRRGVTAL
;
A
#
# COMPACT_ATOMS: atom_id res chain seq x y z
N GLY A 1 -7.89 0.21 -9.36
CA GLY A 1 -8.14 0.03 -7.92
C GLY A 1 -7.44 1.13 -7.14
N CYS A 2 -8.02 1.57 -6.04
CA CYS A 2 -7.46 2.62 -5.19
C CYS A 2 -7.35 2.11 -3.75
N PHE A 3 -6.14 2.14 -3.20
CA PHE A 3 -5.83 1.80 -1.82
C PHE A 3 -5.37 3.05 -1.07
N THR A 4 -6.12 3.46 -0.04
CA THR A 4 -5.85 4.70 0.72
C THR A 4 -5.91 4.48 2.23
N SER A 5 -5.29 5.34 3.03
CA SER A 5 -5.33 5.27 4.49
C SER A 5 -5.21 6.66 5.16
N PRO A 6 -5.69 6.86 6.41
CA PRO A 6 -6.51 5.94 7.19
C PRO A 6 -7.96 5.84 6.67
N HIS A 7 -8.87 5.29 7.47
CA HIS A 7 -10.32 5.32 7.20
C HIS A 7 -11.00 6.11 8.31
N LEU A 8 -12.18 6.66 8.05
CA LEU A 8 -12.95 7.42 9.03
C LEU A 8 -14.01 6.56 9.75
N HIS A 9 -14.76 5.73 9.01
CA HIS A 9 -15.80 4.88 9.59
C HIS A 9 -15.46 3.39 9.52
N GLY A 10 -14.87 2.95 8.41
CA GLY A 10 -14.56 1.53 8.24
C GLY A 10 -13.48 1.23 7.21
N CYS A 11 -12.79 0.11 7.43
CA CYS A 11 -11.66 -0.32 6.60
C CYS A 11 -11.98 -0.48 5.12
N ARG A 12 -13.25 -0.72 4.76
CA ARG A 12 -13.71 -0.81 3.37
C ARG A 12 -13.45 0.46 2.58
N GLU A 13 -13.47 1.63 3.23
CA GLU A 13 -13.14 2.92 2.60
C GLU A 13 -11.75 2.92 1.98
N ARG A 14 -10.83 2.12 2.54
CA ARG A 14 -9.44 2.00 2.08
C ARG A 14 -9.30 1.22 0.79
N VAL A 15 -10.33 0.52 0.32
CA VAL A 15 -10.26 -0.34 -0.86
C VAL A 15 -11.41 0.00 -1.80
N ARG A 16 -11.09 0.68 -2.92
CA ARG A 16 -12.11 1.16 -3.87
C ARG A 16 -11.83 0.75 -5.31
N VAL A 17 -12.90 0.50 -6.07
CA VAL A 17 -12.89 0.43 -7.53
C VAL A 17 -13.79 1.56 -8.05
N GLY A 18 -13.19 2.50 -8.77
CA GLY A 18 -13.82 3.79 -9.04
C GLY A 18 -14.17 4.52 -7.74
N ALA A 19 -15.42 4.95 -7.61
CA ALA A 19 -15.94 5.60 -6.40
C ALA A 19 -16.50 4.61 -5.36
N THR A 20 -16.50 3.32 -5.64
CA THR A 20 -17.24 2.32 -4.84
C THR A 20 -16.29 1.57 -3.91
N PRO A 21 -16.50 1.61 -2.58
CA PRO A 21 -15.81 0.74 -1.64
C PRO A 21 -16.11 -0.74 -1.89
N VAL A 22 -15.11 -1.59 -1.68
CA VAL A 22 -15.24 -3.06 -1.70
C VAL A 22 -16.44 -3.50 -0.85
N SER A 23 -17.17 -4.54 -1.25
CA SER A 23 -18.26 -5.09 -0.42
C SER A 23 -17.71 -5.79 0.82
N ALA A 24 -18.49 -5.87 1.91
CA ALA A 24 -18.06 -6.58 3.13
C ALA A 24 -17.73 -8.05 2.83
N ALA A 25 -18.61 -8.73 2.08
CA ALA A 25 -18.41 -10.12 1.68
C ALA A 25 -17.17 -10.32 0.79
N ALA A 26 -16.88 -9.39 -0.14
CA ALA A 26 -15.68 -9.46 -0.96
C ALA A 26 -14.42 -9.24 -0.13
N LEU A 27 -14.42 -8.25 0.78
CA LEU A 27 -13.28 -7.98 1.64
C LEU A 27 -12.99 -9.15 2.58
N GLU A 28 -14.03 -9.76 3.15
CA GLU A 28 -13.91 -10.92 4.02
C GLU A 28 -13.35 -12.13 3.27
N ARG A 29 -13.85 -12.40 2.06
CA ARG A 29 -13.35 -13.47 1.18
C ARG A 29 -11.88 -13.26 0.83
N HIS A 30 -11.52 -12.09 0.29
CA HIS A 30 -10.14 -11.81 -0.12
C HIS A 30 -9.20 -11.70 1.09
N GLY A 31 -9.69 -11.28 2.25
CA GLY A 31 -8.92 -11.30 3.51
C GLY A 31 -8.57 -12.72 3.93
N ARG A 32 -9.53 -13.66 3.87
CA ARG A 32 -9.25 -15.08 4.11
C ARG A 32 -8.26 -15.65 3.12
N ASP A 33 -8.43 -15.35 1.83
CA ASP A 33 -7.53 -15.84 0.78
C ASP A 33 -6.10 -15.33 0.99
N ALA A 34 -5.94 -14.05 1.36
CA ALA A 34 -4.65 -13.45 1.66
C ALA A 34 -3.97 -14.14 2.85
N LEU A 35 -4.70 -14.41 3.93
CA LEU A 35 -4.19 -15.12 5.10
C LEU A 35 -3.76 -16.55 4.75
N ALA A 36 -4.60 -17.29 4.02
CA ALA A 36 -4.28 -18.66 3.61
C ALA A 36 -3.01 -18.72 2.75
N ARG A 37 -2.80 -17.73 1.86
CA ARG A 37 -1.57 -17.63 1.04
C ARG A 37 -0.34 -17.31 1.89
N ALA A 38 -0.48 -16.42 2.88
CA ALA A 38 0.62 -16.08 3.80
C ALA A 38 1.04 -17.30 4.64
N ASP A 39 0.08 -18.04 5.20
CA ASP A 39 0.34 -19.26 5.98
C ASP A 39 1.05 -20.32 5.13
N ALA A 40 0.56 -20.56 3.91
CA ALA A 40 1.14 -21.52 2.97
C ALA A 40 2.57 -21.17 2.55
N ALA A 41 2.88 -19.87 2.44
CA ALA A 41 4.22 -19.40 2.11
C ALA A 41 5.24 -19.61 3.25
N ARG A 42 4.81 -20.15 4.42
CA ARG A 42 5.60 -20.18 5.66
C ARG A 42 6.27 -18.83 5.86
N ALA A 43 5.46 -17.79 5.75
CA ALA A 43 5.80 -16.45 6.16
C ALA A 43 5.99 -16.43 7.69
N GLU A 44 6.96 -17.20 8.20
CA GLU A 44 7.42 -17.21 9.58
C GLU A 44 7.70 -15.75 9.91
N ALA A 45 6.93 -15.20 10.85
CA ALA A 45 7.10 -13.84 11.34
C ALA A 45 6.84 -12.70 10.35
N TRP A 46 5.80 -12.75 9.52
CA TRP A 46 5.16 -11.48 9.21
C TRP A 46 4.47 -11.05 10.51
N GLY A 47 5.07 -10.08 11.21
CA GLY A 47 4.34 -9.17 12.09
C GLY A 47 3.37 -8.36 11.24
N CYS A 48 2.50 -9.07 10.51
CA CYS A 48 1.65 -8.65 9.43
C CYS A 48 0.64 -7.71 10.06
N VAL A 49 1.03 -6.44 10.11
CA VAL A 49 0.24 -5.42 10.77
C VAL A 49 -1.04 -5.34 9.96
N PHE A 50 -2.12 -4.87 10.58
CA PHE A 50 -3.42 -4.72 9.92
C PHE A 50 -3.33 -4.14 8.49
N PHE A 51 -2.37 -3.24 8.24
CA PHE A 51 -2.07 -2.66 6.94
C PHE A 51 -1.72 -3.71 5.86
N ASP A 52 -0.76 -4.60 6.13
CA ASP A 52 -0.26 -5.57 5.15
C ASP A 52 -1.35 -6.55 4.73
N ARG A 53 -2.13 -7.02 5.69
CA ARG A 53 -3.25 -7.93 5.46
C ARG A 53 -4.34 -7.26 4.63
N LEU A 54 -4.62 -6.00 4.92
CA LEU A 54 -5.63 -5.23 4.18
C LEU A 54 -5.15 -4.90 2.76
N LEU A 55 -3.87 -4.59 2.58
CA LEU A 55 -3.25 -4.38 1.28
C LEU A 55 -3.31 -5.66 0.44
N ALA A 56 -2.93 -6.80 0.99
CA ALA A 56 -3.00 -8.09 0.29
C ALA A 56 -4.43 -8.41 -0.14
N ALA A 57 -5.43 -8.21 0.75
CA ALA A 57 -6.83 -8.38 0.41
C ALA A 57 -7.28 -7.42 -0.70
N ALA A 58 -6.81 -6.16 -0.67
CA ALA A 58 -7.10 -5.16 -1.68
C ALA A 58 -6.53 -5.56 -3.06
N LEU A 59 -5.29 -6.03 -3.12
CA LEU A 59 -4.66 -6.48 -4.37
C LEU A 59 -5.41 -7.67 -4.98
N LEU A 60 -5.82 -8.64 -4.16
CA LEU A 60 -6.66 -9.76 -4.62
C LEU A 60 -8.01 -9.28 -5.16
N HIS A 61 -8.63 -8.31 -4.47
CA HIS A 61 -9.89 -7.72 -4.93
C HIS A 61 -9.71 -6.99 -6.26
N PHE A 62 -8.68 -6.14 -6.40
CA PHE A 62 -8.44 -5.40 -7.64
C PHE A 62 -8.14 -6.32 -8.82
N GLY A 63 -7.42 -7.42 -8.60
CA GLY A 63 -7.21 -8.46 -9.61
C GLY A 63 -8.53 -9.12 -10.04
N ALA A 64 -9.40 -9.45 -9.09
CA ALA A 64 -10.71 -10.03 -9.38
C ALA A 64 -11.65 -9.09 -10.15
N GLU A 65 -11.56 -7.78 -9.90
CA GLU A 65 -12.33 -6.74 -10.59
C GLU A 65 -11.69 -6.31 -11.92
N GLY A 66 -10.56 -6.91 -12.34
CA GLY A 66 -9.90 -6.59 -13.60
C GLY A 66 -9.33 -5.17 -13.67
N CYS A 67 -8.88 -4.62 -12.53
CA CYS A 67 -8.28 -3.29 -12.50
C CYS A 67 -6.96 -3.25 -13.29
N GLY A 68 -6.93 -2.50 -14.39
CA GLY A 68 -5.70 -2.30 -15.18
C GLY A 68 -4.71 -1.28 -14.61
N VAL A 69 -5.15 -0.41 -13.68
CA VAL A 69 -4.31 0.59 -13.01
C VAL A 69 -4.61 0.60 -11.52
N LEU A 70 -3.56 0.70 -10.71
CA LEU A 70 -3.64 0.79 -9.26
C LEU A 70 -3.08 2.14 -8.77
N VAL A 71 -3.76 2.74 -7.79
CA VAL A 71 -3.26 3.89 -7.02
C VAL A 71 -3.10 3.41 -5.59
N LEU A 72 -1.86 3.30 -5.11
CA LEU A 72 -1.55 2.85 -3.77
C LEU A 72 -0.94 4.00 -2.97
N GLU A 73 -1.61 4.39 -1.89
CA GLU A 73 -1.07 5.33 -0.91
C GLU A 73 -0.17 4.59 0.08
N ALA A 74 1.07 5.03 0.21
CA ALA A 74 1.98 4.52 1.22
C ALA A 74 1.43 4.80 2.63
N GLY A 75 1.52 3.83 3.54
CA GLY A 75 1.09 3.99 4.93
C GLY A 75 2.02 4.91 5.71
N ILE A 76 3.31 4.58 5.75
CA ILE A 76 4.33 5.40 6.43
C ILE A 76 5.60 5.47 5.58
N GLY A 77 6.01 6.70 5.26
CA GLY A 77 7.25 6.93 4.55
C GLY A 77 7.19 6.52 3.08
N GLY A 78 7.86 5.41 2.71
CA GLY A 78 8.02 4.98 1.33
C GLY A 78 8.97 3.80 1.15
N LEU A 79 10.24 3.94 1.56
CA LEU A 79 11.30 2.95 1.34
C LEU A 79 10.96 1.55 1.84
N TYR A 80 10.48 1.44 3.09
CA TYR A 80 10.10 0.18 3.71
C TYR A 80 8.58 -0.02 3.82
N ASP A 81 7.80 0.80 3.11
CA ASP A 81 6.35 0.66 3.15
C ASP A 81 5.90 -0.57 2.37
N SER A 82 4.87 -1.26 2.87
CA SER A 82 4.36 -2.49 2.26
C SER A 82 3.77 -2.29 0.86
N THR A 83 3.50 -1.06 0.43
CA THR A 83 3.11 -0.73 -0.95
C THR A 83 4.29 -0.66 -1.93
N ASN A 84 5.54 -0.63 -1.44
CA ASN A 84 6.74 -0.41 -2.23
C ASN A 84 7.31 -1.70 -2.86
N PHE A 85 6.47 -2.52 -3.49
CA PHE A 85 6.87 -3.81 -4.09
C PHE A 85 7.01 -3.79 -5.62
N PHE A 86 6.60 -2.71 -6.29
CA PHE A 86 6.68 -2.63 -7.75
C PHE A 86 8.12 -2.42 -8.26
N GLY A 87 8.44 -3.13 -9.34
CA GLY A 87 9.63 -2.91 -10.16
C GLY A 87 9.51 -1.65 -11.02
N ALA A 88 10.55 -1.32 -11.78
CA ALA A 88 10.53 -0.17 -12.69
C ALA A 88 9.62 -0.43 -13.91
N GLU A 89 9.44 -1.70 -14.26
CA GLU A 89 8.61 -2.19 -15.35
C GLU A 89 7.10 -2.13 -15.06
N ASP A 90 6.73 -2.14 -13.78
CA ASP A 90 5.32 -2.16 -13.35
C ASP A 90 4.86 -0.83 -12.75
N LEU A 91 5.79 0.11 -12.50
CA LEU A 91 5.52 1.40 -11.87
C LEU A 91 5.47 2.51 -12.92
N GLU A 92 4.28 3.04 -13.18
CA GLU A 92 4.08 4.14 -14.14
C GLU A 92 4.51 5.51 -13.57
N LEU A 93 4.26 5.73 -12.28
CA LEU A 93 4.44 7.03 -11.64
C LEU A 93 4.69 6.88 -10.14
N ALA A 94 5.72 7.57 -9.63
CA ALA A 94 5.94 7.80 -8.22
C ALA A 94 5.54 9.24 -7.84
N VAL A 95 4.83 9.43 -6.71
CA VAL A 95 4.38 10.76 -6.28
C VAL A 95 4.75 11.00 -4.83
N ILE A 96 5.44 12.12 -4.57
CA ILE A 96 5.78 12.63 -3.24
C ILE A 96 5.09 13.98 -3.08
N THR A 97 3.97 13.98 -2.36
CA THR A 97 3.11 15.17 -2.25
C THR A 97 3.73 16.31 -1.45
N SER A 98 4.32 15.99 -0.29
CA SER A 98 4.98 16.97 0.59
C SER A 98 5.98 16.29 1.54
N ILE A 99 6.92 17.09 2.05
CA ILE A 99 7.89 16.70 3.08
C ILE A 99 7.71 17.62 4.29
N SER A 100 7.47 17.03 5.45
CA SER A 100 7.36 17.73 6.74
C SER A 100 7.96 16.87 7.85
N LEU A 101 8.18 17.47 9.02
CA LEU A 101 8.60 16.75 10.22
C LEU A 101 7.40 16.01 10.83
N ASP A 102 7.11 14.83 10.27
CA ASP A 102 6.08 13.93 10.74
C ASP A 102 6.65 12.50 10.85
N HIS A 103 6.09 11.69 11.75
CA HIS A 103 6.58 10.34 12.04
C HIS A 103 8.09 10.27 12.33
N THR A 104 8.63 11.27 13.02
CA THR A 104 10.08 11.44 13.22
C THR A 104 10.74 10.30 14.00
N THR A 105 9.96 9.57 14.80
CA THR A 105 10.42 8.36 15.50
C THR A 105 10.73 7.19 14.56
N MET A 106 10.16 7.19 13.35
CA MET A 106 10.32 6.13 12.34
C MET A 106 11.13 6.59 11.13
N LEU A 107 10.97 7.86 10.72
CA LEU A 107 11.51 8.38 9.46
C LEU A 107 12.77 9.22 9.63
N GLY A 108 13.15 9.56 10.87
CA GLY A 108 14.28 10.42 11.18
C GLY A 108 13.87 11.78 11.74
N SER A 109 14.85 12.51 12.23
CA SER A 109 14.66 13.78 12.95
C SER A 109 14.81 15.01 12.06
N THR A 110 15.23 14.82 10.80
CA THR A 110 15.47 15.90 9.84
C THR A 110 14.64 15.73 8.56
N LEU A 111 14.38 16.85 7.87
CA LEU A 111 13.69 16.81 6.56
C LEU A 111 14.45 15.96 5.54
N ALA A 112 15.79 15.93 5.61
CA ALA A 112 16.61 15.14 4.69
C ALA A 112 16.44 13.63 4.89
N GLU A 113 16.39 13.17 6.13
CA GLU A 113 16.12 11.75 6.45
C GLU A 113 14.73 11.33 5.97
N ILE A 114 13.72 12.16 6.26
CA ILE A 114 12.33 11.90 5.85
C ILE A 114 12.20 11.91 4.32
N ALA A 115 12.84 12.86 3.65
CA ALA A 115 12.88 12.92 2.18
C ALA A 115 13.57 11.69 1.60
N GLY A 116 14.68 11.23 2.19
CA GLY A 116 15.37 10.00 1.78
C GLY A 116 14.48 8.77 1.90
N HIS A 117 13.72 8.64 2.99
CA HIS A 117 12.79 7.53 3.17
C HIS A 117 11.63 7.59 2.15
N LYS A 118 11.05 8.77 1.91
CA LYS A 118 9.96 8.94 0.93
C LYS A 118 10.45 8.71 -0.50
N ALA A 119 11.67 9.15 -0.84
CA ALA A 119 12.28 8.93 -2.15
C ALA A 119 12.53 7.44 -2.47
N GLY A 120 12.45 6.54 -1.48
CA GLY A 120 12.55 5.09 -1.68
C GLY A 120 11.48 4.47 -2.60
N VAL A 121 10.40 5.19 -2.91
CA VAL A 121 9.40 4.76 -3.90
C VAL A 121 9.84 5.01 -5.35
N MET A 122 10.85 5.86 -5.57
CA MET A 122 11.34 6.17 -6.91
C MET A 122 12.00 4.96 -7.56
N ARG A 123 11.90 4.88 -8.89
CA ARG A 123 12.58 3.88 -9.72
C ARG A 123 13.32 4.58 -10.85
N ARG A 124 14.49 4.07 -11.21
CA ARG A 124 15.27 4.61 -12.32
C ARG A 124 14.47 4.48 -13.62
N GLY A 125 14.30 5.58 -14.34
CA GLY A 125 13.56 5.60 -15.60
C GLY A 125 12.05 5.77 -15.46
N VAL A 126 11.52 5.77 -14.23
CA VAL A 126 10.12 6.07 -13.93
C VAL A 126 9.98 7.55 -13.56
N THR A 127 8.91 8.18 -14.04
CA THR A 127 8.61 9.58 -13.70
C THR A 127 8.31 9.70 -12.20
N ALA A 128 8.85 10.73 -11.57
CA ALA A 128 8.56 11.05 -10.18
C ALA A 128 8.13 12.52 -10.05
N LEU A 129 7.07 12.77 -9.28
CA LEU A 129 6.49 14.09 -9.02
C LEU A 129 6.57 14.46 -7.55
#